data_AF-A0A1V5YIP1-F1
#
_entry.id   AF-A0A1V5YIP1-F1
#
_cell.length_a   1.000
_cell.length_b   1.000
_cell.length_c   1.000
_cell.angle_alpha   90.00
_cell.angle_beta   90.00
_cell.angle_gamma   90.00
#
_symmetry.space_group_name_H-M   'P 1'
#
loop_
_entity.id
_entity.type
_entity.pdbx_description
1 polymer ?
#
loop_
_entity_poly.entity_id
_entity_poly.type
_entity_poly.pdbx_seq_one_letter_code
_entity_poly.pdbx_strand_id
1 'polypeptide(L)'
;MDAQSAGVMNESEWERTLNILRDFYKEFRAFNPSGRMILLATNPEDSGICDRLRSLDNGDTLRYLDLHKAVIKLPPSDRVLPYDRHWSKEVHNLVAEELRNVIEQLE
;
A
#
# COMPACT_ATOMS: atom_id res chain seq x y z
N MET A 1 7.85 -25.78 -0.06
CA MET A 1 6.86 -24.74 0.23
C MET A 1 7.55 -23.72 1.08
N ASP A 2 7.98 -22.60 0.52
CA ASP A 2 8.63 -21.55 1.28
C ASP A 2 7.56 -20.73 2.02
N ALA A 3 7.89 -20.28 3.21
CA ALA A 3 7.02 -19.50 4.08
C ALA A 3 6.97 -18.02 3.66
N GLN A 4 7.05 -17.71 2.36
CA GLN A 4 6.60 -16.43 1.81
C GLN A 4 5.08 -16.45 1.57
N SER A 5 4.37 -17.22 2.39
CA SER A 5 2.93 -17.12 2.54
C SER A 5 2.62 -15.66 2.86
N ALA A 6 1.76 -15.05 2.04
CA ALA A 6 0.94 -13.91 2.40
C ALA A 6 0.27 -14.24 3.75
N GLY A 7 0.99 -13.96 4.83
CA GLY A 7 0.55 -14.23 6.18
C GLY A 7 -0.64 -13.33 6.41
N VAL A 8 -1.75 -13.92 6.87
CA VAL A 8 -2.86 -13.13 7.39
C VAL A 8 -2.28 -12.36 8.58
N MET A 9 -2.10 -11.06 8.39
CA MET A 9 -1.52 -10.18 9.41
C MET A 9 -2.40 -10.24 10.66
N ASN A 10 -1.83 -10.69 11.77
CA ASN A 10 -2.53 -10.70 13.06
C ASN A 10 -2.49 -9.31 13.73
N GLU A 11 -3.23 -9.13 14.82
CA GLU A 11 -3.32 -7.82 15.49
C GLU A 11 -1.97 -7.32 16.02
N SER A 12 -1.11 -8.21 16.52
CA SER A 12 0.21 -7.82 17.02
C SER A 12 1.13 -7.35 15.88
N GLU A 13 1.07 -8.03 14.74
CA GLU A 13 1.79 -7.62 13.52
C GLU A 13 1.28 -6.29 12.98
N TRP A 14 -0.04 -6.06 13.05
CA TRP A 14 -0.64 -4.79 12.71
C TRP A 14 -0.18 -3.67 13.65
N GLU A 15 -0.28 -3.85 14.96
CA GLU A 15 0.16 -2.85 15.96
C GLU A 15 1.62 -2.49 15.76
N ARG A 16 2.47 -3.49 15.53
CA ARG A 16 3.89 -3.29 15.19
C ARG A 16 4.05 -2.47 13.92
N THR A 17 3.33 -2.82 12.86
CA THR A 17 3.37 -2.11 11.56
C THR A 17 2.92 -0.66 11.72
N LEU A 18 1.84 -0.43 12.45
CA LEU A 18 1.30 0.90 12.73
C LEU A 18 2.30 1.77 13.51
N ASN A 19 2.98 1.20 14.51
CA ASN A 19 4.02 1.92 15.24
C ASN A 19 5.19 2.29 14.33
N ILE A 20 5.65 1.36 13.48
CA ILE A 20 6.71 1.64 12.49
C ILE A 20 6.28 2.76 11.53
N LEU A 21 5.05 2.72 11.02
CA LEU A 21 4.53 3.76 10.13
C LEU A 21 4.48 5.12 10.82
N ARG A 22 4.05 5.18 12.09
CA ARG A 22 4.01 6.41 12.89
C ARG A 22 5.40 6.98 13.15
N ASP A 23 6.33 6.13 13.55
CA ASP A 23 7.71 6.53 13.83
C ASP A 23 8.38 7.04 12.54
N PHE A 24 8.23 6.30 11.44
CA PHE A 24 8.75 6.73 10.14
C PHE A 24 8.13 8.05 9.68
N TYR A 25 6.81 8.19 9.77
CA TYR A 25 6.13 9.43 9.41
C TYR A 25 6.62 10.62 10.24
N LYS A 26 6.80 10.44 11.56
CA LYS A 26 7.33 11.47 12.45
C LYS A 26 8.74 11.91 12.02
N GLU A 27 9.65 10.96 11.79
CA GLU A 27 11.02 11.25 11.37
C GLU A 27 11.07 11.89 9.98
N PHE A 28 10.25 11.40 9.04
CA PHE A 28 10.12 11.98 7.70
C PHE A 28 9.69 13.45 7.74
N ARG A 29 8.70 13.79 8.58
CA ARG A 29 8.20 15.16 8.72
C ARG A 29 9.16 16.08 9.47
N ALA A 30 9.96 15.54 10.39
CA ALA A 30 11.05 16.29 11.01
C ALA A 30 12.15 16.65 10.01
N PHE A 31 12.47 15.73 9.10
CA PHE A 31 13.45 15.94 8.03
C PHE A 31 12.92 16.85 6.91
N ASN A 32 11.67 16.63 6.47
CA ASN A 32 11.02 17.40 5.41
C ASN A 32 9.60 17.86 5.83
N PRO A 33 9.48 19.05 6.47
CA PRO A 33 8.20 19.57 6.94
C PRO A 33 7.19 19.93 5.85
N SER A 34 7.56 19.95 4.57
CA SER A 34 6.61 20.11 3.45
C SER A 34 6.40 18.81 2.67
N GLY A 35 7.12 17.74 3.01
CA GLY A 35 7.05 16.46 2.31
C GLY A 35 5.70 15.77 2.49
N ARG A 36 5.19 15.18 1.42
CA ARG A 36 3.98 14.36 1.45
C ARG A 36 4.37 12.89 1.30
N MET A 37 3.79 12.03 2.13
CA MET A 37 4.01 10.59 2.12
C MET A 37 2.83 9.90 1.44
N ILE A 38 3.12 9.06 0.45
CA ILE A 38 2.13 8.17 -0.19
C ILE A 38 2.39 6.76 0.30
N LEU A 39 1.38 6.14 0.88
CA LEU A 39 1.42 4.79 1.42
C LEU A 39 0.76 3.81 0.45
N LEU A 40 1.41 2.69 0.19
CA LEU A 40 0.93 1.64 -0.70
C LEU A 40 1.05 0.28 -0.02
N ALA A 41 -0.03 -0.51 -0.06
CA ALA A 41 -0.03 -1.88 0.45
C ALA A 41 0.63 -2.83 -0.55
N THR A 42 1.51 -3.71 -0.09
CA THR A 42 2.10 -4.78 -0.91
C THR A 42 1.07 -5.84 -1.32
N ASN A 43 0.00 -6.01 -0.52
CA ASN A 43 -1.13 -6.87 -0.84
C ASN A 43 -2.44 -6.06 -0.97
N PRO A 44 -2.67 -5.37 -2.10
CA PRO A 44 -3.81 -4.47 -2.26
C PRO A 44 -5.17 -5.18 -2.35
N GLU A 45 -5.21 -6.51 -2.51
CA GLU A 45 -6.46 -7.27 -2.52
C GLU A 45 -7.01 -7.59 -1.12
N ASP A 46 -6.24 -7.36 -0.05
CA ASP A 46 -6.69 -7.59 1.32
C ASP A 46 -7.53 -6.40 1.82
N SER A 47 -8.85 -6.57 1.85
CA SER A 47 -9.78 -5.53 2.29
C SER A 47 -9.56 -5.09 3.74
N GLY A 48 -9.11 -5.99 4.62
CA GLY A 48 -8.84 -5.66 6.02
C GLY A 48 -7.63 -4.76 6.17
N ILE A 49 -6.56 -5.03 5.41
CA ILE A 49 -5.40 -4.12 5.32
C ILE A 49 -5.82 -2.78 4.72
N CYS A 50 -6.60 -2.79 3.64
CA CYS A 50 -7.06 -1.56 2.99
C CYS A 50 -7.88 -0.67 3.94
N ASP A 51 -8.83 -1.23 4.69
CA ASP A 51 -9.64 -0.46 5.64
C ASP A 51 -8.79 0.15 6.76
N ARG A 52 -7.84 -0.63 7.29
CA ARG A 52 -6.89 -0.16 8.31
C ARG A 52 -5.98 0.95 7.79
N LEU A 53 -5.41 0.80 6.61
CA LEU A 53 -4.53 1.83 6.00
C LEU A 53 -5.31 3.08 5.58
N ARG A 54 -6.54 2.93 5.08
CA ARG A 54 -7.41 4.06 4.73
C ARG A 54 -7.70 4.95 5.94
N SER A 55 -7.76 4.37 7.15
CA SER A 55 -7.94 5.15 8.38
C SER A 55 -6.76 6.07 8.75
N LEU A 56 -5.58 5.84 8.14
CA LEU A 56 -4.38 6.66 8.33
C LEU A 56 -4.29 7.84 7.35
N ASP A 57 -5.08 7.83 6.28
CA ASP A 57 -5.10 8.90 5.29
C ASP A 57 -5.64 10.19 5.92
N ASN A 58 -4.86 11.27 5.86
CA ASN A 58 -5.24 12.57 6.38
C ASN A 58 -5.50 13.62 5.29
N GLY A 59 -5.45 13.22 4.01
CA GLY A 59 -5.74 14.08 2.86
C GLY A 59 -4.62 15.06 2.48
N ASP A 60 -3.63 15.29 3.34
CA ASP A 60 -2.64 16.35 3.19
C ASP A 60 -1.21 15.81 3.13
N THR A 61 -0.71 15.33 4.26
CA THR A 61 0.70 14.95 4.47
C THR A 61 0.93 13.46 4.43
N LEU A 62 -0.13 12.67 4.63
CA LEU A 62 -0.15 11.22 4.48
C LEU A 62 -1.38 10.83 3.65
N ARG A 63 -1.14 10.18 2.51
CA ARG A 63 -2.17 9.66 1.60
C ARG A 63 -2.02 8.16 1.46
N TYR A 64 -3.12 7.42 1.54
CA TYR A 64 -3.13 6.00 1.21
C TYR A 64 -3.59 5.82 -0.24
N LEU A 65 -2.75 5.18 -1.06
CA LEU A 65 -3.10 4.79 -2.42
C LEU A 65 -3.89 3.48 -2.39
N ASP A 66 -5.21 3.59 -2.33
CA ASP A 66 -6.13 2.47 -2.32
C ASP A 66 -6.31 1.87 -3.72
N LEU A 67 -5.60 0.77 -3.97
CA LEU A 67 -5.68 0.02 -5.23
C LEU A 67 -6.69 -1.14 -5.18
N HIS A 68 -7.39 -1.35 -4.07
CA HIS A 68 -8.18 -2.56 -3.85
C HIS A 68 -9.20 -2.79 -4.95
N LYS A 69 -10.04 -1.78 -5.22
CA LYS A 69 -11.10 -1.86 -6.23
C LYS A 69 -10.57 -2.08 -7.65
N ALA A 70 -9.35 -1.66 -7.93
CA ALA A 70 -8.74 -1.78 -9.23
C ALA A 70 -8.10 -3.16 -9.40
N VAL A 71 -7.37 -3.64 -8.39
CA VAL A 71 -6.68 -4.95 -8.43
C VAL A 71 -7.65 -6.12 -8.36
N ILE A 72 -8.73 -6.06 -7.57
CA ILE A 72 -9.69 -7.17 -7.48
C ILE A 72 -10.43 -7.45 -8.79
N LYS A 73 -10.44 -6.50 -9.74
CA LYS A 73 -11.02 -6.68 -11.07
C LYS A 73 -10.13 -7.52 -12.00
N LEU A 74 -8.83 -7.61 -11.70
CA LEU A 74 -7.92 -8.48 -12.43
C LEU A 74 -8.19 -9.94 -12.05
N PRO A 75 -8.13 -10.89 -12.99
CA PRO A 75 -8.08 -12.32 -12.67
C PRO A 75 -6.94 -12.63 -11.70
N PRO A 76 -7.08 -13.60 -10.77
CA PRO A 76 -6.00 -13.93 -9.82
C PRO A 76 -4.65 -14.28 -10.48
N SER A 77 -4.68 -14.91 -11.66
CA SER A 77 -3.48 -15.21 -12.47
C SER A 77 -2.74 -13.97 -12.96
N ASP A 78 -3.42 -12.83 -13.04
CA ASP A 78 -2.92 -11.59 -13.61
C ASP A 78 -2.52 -10.61 -12.51
N ARG A 79 -2.55 -11.02 -11.23
CA ARG A 79 -2.17 -10.18 -10.08
C ARG A 79 -0.74 -10.42 -9.62
N VAL A 80 -0.27 -11.65 -9.78
CA VAL A 80 1.04 -12.11 -9.31
C VAL A 80 1.75 -12.89 -10.41
N LEU A 81 3.06 -13.09 -10.26
CA LEU A 81 3.82 -13.90 -11.21
C LEU A 81 3.50 -15.41 -11.06
N PRO A 82 3.57 -16.22 -12.13
CA PRO A 82 3.09 -17.61 -12.12
C PRO A 82 3.71 -18.59 -11.10
N TYR A 83 4.81 -18.22 -10.43
CA TYR A 83 5.47 -19.02 -9.37
C TYR A 83 6.08 -18.12 -8.28
N ASP A 84 5.67 -16.85 -8.27
CA ASP A 84 6.26 -15.83 -7.42
C ASP A 84 5.14 -14.86 -7.01
N ARG A 85 5.06 -14.54 -5.71
CA ARG A 85 4.01 -13.69 -5.15
C ARG A 85 4.26 -12.20 -5.37
N HIS A 86 5.37 -11.81 -6.00
CA HIS A 86 5.53 -10.45 -6.49
C HIS A 86 4.45 -10.10 -7.50
N TRP A 87 4.15 -8.80 -7.59
CA TRP A 87 3.18 -8.26 -8.52
C TRP A 87 3.47 -8.65 -9.96
N SER A 88 2.39 -8.92 -10.69
CA SER A 88 2.43 -9.05 -12.14
C SER A 88 2.75 -7.71 -12.81
N LYS A 89 3.04 -7.77 -14.11
CA LYS A 89 3.21 -6.58 -14.94
C LYS A 89 1.95 -5.71 -14.95
N GLU A 90 0.79 -6.34 -14.94
CA GLU A 90 -0.53 -5.70 -14.97
C GLU A 90 -0.74 -4.87 -13.69
N VAL A 91 -0.41 -5.43 -12.52
CA VAL A 91 -0.48 -4.69 -11.24
C VAL A 91 0.55 -3.56 -11.21
N HIS A 92 1.78 -3.78 -11.68
CA HIS A 92 2.77 -2.71 -11.79
C HIS A 92 2.29 -1.54 -12.66
N ASN A 93 1.67 -1.81 -13.81
CA ASN A 93 1.13 -0.76 -14.69
C ASN A 93 0.00 0.02 -14.01
N LEU A 94 -0.90 -0.69 -13.33
CA LEU A 94 -2.00 -0.10 -12.58
C LEU A 94 -1.47 0.81 -11.45
N VAL A 95 -0.49 0.33 -10.68
CA VAL A 95 0.17 1.13 -9.62
C VAL A 95 0.78 2.40 -10.21
N ALA A 96 1.48 2.30 -11.34
CA ALA A 96 2.12 3.44 -11.97
C ALA A 96 1.13 4.50 -12.44
N GLU A 97 0.01 4.08 -13.04
CA GLU A 97 -1.06 4.98 -13.48
C GLU A 97 -1.72 5.70 -12.30
N GLU A 98 -2.10 4.96 -11.26
CA GLU A 98 -2.76 5.54 -10.09
C GLU A 98 -1.81 6.43 -9.28
N LEU A 99 -0.53 6.05 -9.19
CA LEU A 99 0.49 6.88 -8.54
C LEU A 99 0.69 8.20 -9.30
N ARG A 100 0.72 8.17 -10.64
CA ARG A 100 0.79 9.39 -11.45
C ARG A 100 -0.41 10.30 -11.15
N ASN A 101 -1.62 9.74 -11.17
CA ASN A 101 -2.85 10.52 -10.91
C ASN A 101 -2.83 11.17 -9.52
N VAL A 102 -2.36 10.46 -8.49
CA VAL A 102 -2.24 11.02 -7.14
C VAL A 102 -1.20 12.13 -7.09
N ILE A 103 -0.03 11.96 -7.73
CA ILE A 103 1.01 12.98 -7.75
C ILE A 103 0.51 14.26 -8.44
N GLU A 104 -0.16 14.13 -9.60
CA GLU A 104 -0.74 15.25 -10.34
C GLU A 104 -1.79 16.04 -9.52
N GLN A 105 -2.49 15.39 -8.58
CA GLN A 105 -3.46 16.07 -7.69
C GLN A 105 -2.80 16.78 -6.51
N LEU A 106 -1.51 16.53 -6.25
CA LEU A 106 -0.77 17.14 -5.15
C LEU A 106 0.05 18.36 -5.59
N GLU A 107 0.26 18.55 -6.90
CA GLU A 107 0.90 19.73 -7.49
C GLU A 107 -0.08 20.89 -7.69
#